data_AF-A0A959YS70-F1
#
_entry.id   AF-A0A959YS70-F1
#
_cell.length_a   1.000
_cell.length_b   1.000
_cell.length_c   1.000
_cell.angle_alpha   90.00
_cell.angle_beta   90.00
_cell.angle_gamma   90.00
#
_symmetry.space_group_name_H-M   'P 1'
#
loop_
_entity.id
_entity.type
_entity.pdbx_description
1 polymer ?
#
loop_
_entity_poly.entity_id
_entity_poly.type
_entity_poly.pdbx_seq_one_letter_code
_entity_poly.pdbx_strand_id
1 'polypeptide(L)' 'MKKLFKTTCLIVGLSILPFLLPAQNPPHPNGGGAPGSGNTPVGGGAPIGSGLIIMMVLGSAYGAKKTYDLKKS' A
#
# COMPACT_ATOMS: atom_id res chain seq x y z
N MET A 1 20.08 -23.76 -8.23
CA MET A 1 18.63 -23.67 -7.99
C MET A 1 18.26 -23.49 -6.52
N LYS A 2 18.78 -24.30 -5.58
CA LYS A 2 18.40 -24.20 -4.15
C LYS A 2 18.77 -22.86 -3.48
N LYS A 3 19.90 -22.24 -3.84
CA LYS A 3 20.31 -20.92 -3.33
C LYS A 3 19.44 -19.80 -3.89
N LEU A 4 19.24 -19.77 -5.21
CA LEU A 4 18.32 -18.86 -5.90
C LEU A 4 16.90 -18.93 -5.34
N PHE A 5 16.37 -20.14 -5.14
CA PHE A 5 15.04 -20.35 -4.56
C PHE A 5 14.93 -19.79 -3.12
N LYS A 6 15.94 -20.03 -2.27
CA LYS A 6 15.98 -19.48 -0.91
C LYS A 6 16.07 -17.96 -0.91
N THR A 7 16.88 -17.38 -1.80
CA THR A 7 17.02 -15.93 -1.93
C THR A 7 15.73 -15.28 -2.42
N THR A 8 15.02 -15.87 -3.39
CA THR A 8 13.70 -15.37 -3.84
C THR A 8 12.64 -15.46 -2.75
N CYS A 9 12.57 -16.57 -2.01
CA CYS A 9 11.65 -16.70 -0.88
C CYS A 9 11.90 -15.66 0.22
N LEU A 10 13.18 -15.37 0.52
CA LEU A 10 13.55 -14.37 1.52
C LEU A 10 13.11 -12.96 1.10
N ILE A 11 13.35 -12.59 -0.16
CA ILE A 11 13.03 -11.25 -0.68
C ILE A 11 11.51 -11.05 -0.72
N VAL A 12 10.75 -12.05 -1.18
CA VAL A 12 9.27 -11.99 -1.17
C VAL A 12 8.75 -11.90 0.27
N GLY A 13 9.28 -12.70 1.19
CA GLY A 13 8.91 -12.65 2.60
C GLY A 13 9.16 -11.29 3.24
N LEU A 14 10.29 -10.66 2.92
CA LEU A 14 10.65 -9.35 3.47
C LEU A 14 9.84 -8.20 2.87
N SER A 15 9.44 -8.30 1.60
CA SER A 15 8.61 -7.28 0.93
C SER A 15 7.16 -7.22 1.42
N ILE A 16 6.69 -8.26 2.13
CA ILE A 16 5.35 -8.31 2.73
C ILE A 16 5.32 -7.62 4.09
N LEU A 17 6.48 -7.47 4.75
CA LEU A 17 6.58 -6.94 6.11
C LEU A 17 6.04 -5.50 6.28
N PRO A 18 6.28 -4.55 5.36
CA PRO A 18 5.72 -3.19 5.45
C PRO A 18 4.19 -3.13 5.30
N PHE A 19 3.56 -4.16 4.74
CA PHE A 19 2.10 -4.28 4.69
C PHE A 19 1.51 -4.86 5.99
N LEU A 20 2.35 -5.49 6.83
CA LEU A 20 1.95 -6.10 8.10
C LEU A 20 2.19 -5.20 9.32
N LEU A 21 3.00 -4.14 9.17
CA LEU A 21 3.32 -3.20 10.23
C LEU A 21 2.59 -1.87 9.98
N PRO A 22 1.43 -1.61 10.60
CA PRO A 22 0.79 -0.30 10.51
C PRO A 22 1.67 0.75 11.20
N ALA A 23 1.76 1.96 10.63
CA ALA A 23 2.47 3.03 11.31
C ALA A 23 1.67 3.47 12.55
N GLN A 24 2.39 3.71 13.65
CA GLN A 24 1.76 4.15 14.89
C GLN A 24 1.16 5.54 14.70
N ASN A 25 -0.08 5.72 15.19
CA ASN A 25 -0.68 7.05 15.21
C ASN A 25 0.13 7.93 16.17
N PRO A 26 0.35 9.22 15.83
CA PRO A 26 1.04 10.13 16.73
C PRO A 26 0.29 10.21 18.07
N PRO A 27 1.00 10.29 19.21
CA PRO A 27 0.35 10.45 20.50
C PRO A 27 -0.54 11.69 20.49
N HIS A 28 -1.75 11.58 21.06
CA HIS A 28 -2.69 12.70 21.16
C HIS A 28 -2.03 13.86 21.94
N PRO A 29 -2.17 15.12 21.50
CA PRO A 29 -1.69 16.26 22.28
C PRO A 29 -2.31 16.20 23.67
N ASN A 30 -1.47 16.17 24.69
CA ASN A 30 -1.89 15.99 26.07
C ASN A 30 -2.76 17.19 26.49
N GLY A 31 -4.03 16.96 26.86
CA GLY A 31 -4.90 17.94 27.49
C GLY A 31 -5.96 18.59 26.58
N GLY A 32 -7.21 18.10 26.72
CA GLY A 32 -8.44 18.87 26.56
C GLY A 32 -8.60 19.73 25.30
N GLY A 33 -9.17 19.15 24.26
CA GLY A 33 -9.70 19.90 23.13
C GLY A 33 -9.95 18.98 21.95
N ALA A 34 -11.23 18.69 21.66
CA ALA A 34 -11.60 18.17 20.37
C ALA A 34 -11.02 19.12 19.31
N PRO A 35 -10.44 18.61 18.22
CA PRO A 35 -9.77 19.50 17.31
C PRO A 35 -10.90 20.36 16.68
N GLY A 36 -10.78 21.69 16.76
CA GLY A 36 -11.74 22.64 16.19
C GLY A 36 -11.41 22.97 14.73
N SER A 37 -12.36 22.73 13.81
CA SER A 37 -12.50 23.21 12.40
C SER A 37 -11.25 23.56 11.54
N GLY A 38 -10.07 23.09 11.92
CA GLY A 38 -8.76 23.37 11.29
C GLY A 38 -7.75 22.27 11.64
N ASN A 39 -8.29 21.08 11.91
CA ASN A 39 -7.65 20.00 12.64
C ASN A 39 -6.53 19.35 11.86
N THR A 40 -5.36 19.24 12.48
CA THR A 40 -4.38 18.23 12.10
C THR A 40 -5.11 16.89 11.99
N PRO A 41 -5.08 16.21 10.82
CA PRO A 41 -5.80 14.96 10.66
C PRO A 41 -5.40 13.98 11.76
N VAL A 42 -6.35 13.62 12.63
CA VAL A 42 -6.18 12.54 13.60
C VAL A 42 -6.25 11.21 12.84
N GLY A 43 -5.12 10.84 12.24
CA GLY A 43 -5.01 9.67 11.38
C GLY A 43 -3.91 9.89 10.34
N GLY A 44 -2.77 9.25 10.57
CA GLY A 44 -1.60 9.36 9.68
C GLY A 44 -0.75 8.09 9.60
N GLY A 45 -1.22 6.99 10.20
CA GLY A 45 -0.47 5.73 10.26
C GLY A 45 -0.86 4.67 9.21
N ALA A 46 -1.99 4.86 8.52
CA ALA A 46 -2.46 3.88 7.54
C ALA A 46 -1.87 4.21 6.16
N PRO A 47 -1.14 3.30 5.51
CA PRO A 47 -0.64 3.51 4.16
C PRO A 47 -1.79 3.40 3.14
N ILE A 48 -2.70 4.37 3.12
CA ILE A 48 -3.84 4.43 2.19
C ILE A 48 -3.37 4.67 0.74
N GLY A 49 -2.21 5.32 0.57
CA GLY A 49 -1.61 5.56 -0.74
C GLY A 49 -1.18 4.28 -1.46
N SER A 50 -0.76 3.23 -0.75
CA SER A 50 -0.28 2.00 -1.39
C SER A 50 -1.42 1.20 -2.03
N GLY A 51 -2.61 1.20 -1.41
CA GLY A 51 -3.80 0.52 -1.96
C GLY A 51 -4.29 1.14 -3.27
N LEU A 52 -4.28 2.47 -3.38
CA LEU A 52 -4.67 3.16 -4.61
C LEU A 52 -3.70 2.89 -5.76
N ILE A 53 -2.40 2.88 -5.47
CA ILE A 53 -1.36 2.57 -6.46
C ILE A 53 -1.53 1.13 -6.97
N ILE A 54 -1.77 0.17 -6.09
CA ILE A 54 -2.00 -1.24 -6.48
C ILE A 54 -3.25 -1.35 -7.38
N MET A 55 -4.33 -0.65 -7.04
CA MET A 55 -5.55 -0.63 -7.86
C MET A 55 -5.33 -0.01 -9.25
N MET A 56 -4.55 1.06 -9.35
CA MET A 56 -4.19 1.66 -10.64
C MET A 56 -3.33 0.72 -11.49
N VAL A 57 -2.35 0.05 -10.88
CA VAL A 57 -1.48 -0.90 -11.59
C VAL A 57 -2.29 -2.07 -12.12
N LEU A 58 -3.16 -2.66 -11.31
CA LEU A 58 -4.01 -3.78 -11.75
C LEU A 58 -5.05 -3.36 -12.79
N GLY A 59 -5.67 -2.19 -12.60
CA GLY A 59 -6.64 -1.63 -13.55
C GLY A 59 -6.03 -1.33 -14.92
N SER A 60 -4.85 -0.71 -14.94
CA SER A 60 -4.12 -0.40 -16.18
C SER A 60 -3.61 -1.67 -16.87
N ALA A 61 -3.08 -2.63 -16.12
CA ALA A 61 -2.65 -3.92 -16.66
C ALA A 61 -3.82 -4.68 -17.32
N TYR A 62 -4.99 -4.73 -16.67
CA TYR A 62 -6.18 -5.35 -17.23
C TYR A 62 -6.71 -4.59 -18.46
N GLY A 63 -6.74 -3.26 -18.40
CA GLY A 63 -7.14 -2.42 -19.53
C GLY A 63 -6.25 -2.61 -20.75
N ALA A 64 -4.92 -2.65 -20.54
CA ALA A 64 -3.95 -2.93 -21.60
C ALA A 64 -4.13 -4.34 -22.19
N LYS A 65 -4.35 -5.36 -21.35
CA LYS A 65 -4.59 -6.74 -21.80
C LYS A 65 -5.87 -6.84 -22.62
N LYS A 66 -6.96 -6.21 -22.18
CA LYS A 66 -8.24 -6.26 -22.89
C LYS A 66 -8.20 -5.53 -24.23
N THR A 67 -7.55 -4.37 -24.30
CA THR A 67 -7.38 -3.63 -25.55
C THR A 67 -6.46 -4.35 -26.53
N TYR A 68 -5.42 -5.03 -26.04
CA TYR A 68 -4.57 -5.90 -26.86
C TYR A 68 -5.34 -7.08 -27.47
N ASP A 69 -6.14 -7.79 -26.67
CA ASP A 69 -6.94 -8.93 -27.14
C ASP A 69 -7.98 -8.51 -28.20
N LEU A 70 -8.60 -7.34 -28.03
CA LEU A 70 -9.55 -6.78 -29.00
C LEU A 70 -8.88 -6.35 -30.31
N LYS A 71 -7.60 -5.92 -30.26
CA LYS A 71 -6.81 -5.57 -31.45
C LYS A 71 -6.20 -6.77 -32.17
N LYS A 72 -6.06 -7.89 -31.46
CA LYS A 72 -5.47 -9.13 -31.99
C LYS A 72 -6.52 -10.06 -32.63
N SER A 73 -7.81 -9.77 -32.41
CA SER A 73 -8.93 -10.31 -33.19
C SER A 73 -9.08 -9.54 -34.49
#